data_AF-A0A942NK44-F1
#
_entry.id   AF-A0A942NK44-F1
#
_cell.length_a   1.000
_cell.length_b   1.000
_cell.length_c   1.000
_cell.angle_alpha   90.00
_cell.angle_beta   90.00
_cell.angle_gamma   90.00
#
_symmetry.space_group_name_H-M   'P 1'
#
loop_
_entity.id
_entity.type
_entity.pdbx_description
1 polymer ?
#
loop_
_entity_poly.entity_id
_entity_poly.type
_entity_poly.pdbx_seq_one_letter_code
_entity_poly.pdbx_strand_id
1 'polypeptide(L)'
;MELDPESAQVREVYAYYGLAMYWAQCLEQSIFQHLLFFEHFPKAVEAYTTPEKWAQEFDQYEERELGQTMGKLIRRLQEAGQPTDEIRELLGKSLKNRNWLAHEYFSDRAIAFTQFEGRTCMIDELEALKDGFQHCAALLDAITLPVARKFGLTDERLAEIEAEMFVEYARAVGPINEAG
;
A
#
# COMPACT_ATOMS: atom_id res chain seq x y z
N MET A 1 32.63 1.31 7.23
CA MET A 1 32.89 2.71 7.63
C MET A 1 31.79 3.11 8.58
N GLU A 2 32.13 3.49 9.81
CA GLU A 2 31.15 3.91 10.83
C GLU A 2 30.71 5.35 10.52
N LEU A 3 29.41 5.63 10.54
CA LEU A 3 28.88 6.98 10.30
C LEU A 3 29.04 7.82 11.56
N ASP A 4 29.28 9.12 11.39
CA ASP A 4 29.15 10.05 12.52
C ASP A 4 27.68 10.10 13.01
N PRO A 5 27.44 10.51 14.27
CA PRO A 5 26.10 10.48 14.86
C PRO A 5 25.04 11.26 14.09
N GLU A 6 25.40 12.38 13.46
CA GLU A 6 24.45 13.16 12.66
C GLU A 6 24.10 12.43 11.37
N SER A 7 25.11 11.96 10.63
CA SER A 7 24.89 11.17 9.42
C SER A 7 24.07 9.90 9.68
N ALA A 8 24.28 9.26 10.84
CA ALA A 8 23.49 8.10 11.26
C ALA A 8 22.01 8.46 11.44
N GLN A 9 21.71 9.56 12.13
CA GLN A 9 20.34 10.00 12.39
C GLN A 9 19.64 10.54 11.13
N VAL A 10 20.37 11.23 10.26
CA VAL A 10 19.87 11.66 8.94
C VAL A 10 19.43 10.45 8.11
N ARG A 11 20.24 9.38 8.11
CA ARG A 11 19.89 8.11 7.45
C ARG A 11 18.64 7.48 8.05
N GLU A 12 18.47 7.54 9.37
CA GLU A 12 17.26 7.05 10.03
C GLU A 12 16.02 7.81 9.59
N VAL A 13 16.06 9.15 9.55
CA VAL A 13 14.93 9.95 9.05
C VAL A 13 14.53 9.54 7.63
N TYR A 14 15.50 9.31 6.73
CA TYR A 14 15.21 8.81 5.38
C TYR A 14 14.61 7.40 5.39
N ALA A 15 15.10 6.50 6.26
CA ALA A 15 14.58 5.15 6.38
C ALA A 15 13.12 5.13 6.89
N TYR A 16 12.82 5.91 7.93
CA TYR A 16 11.46 6.05 8.46
C TYR A 16 10.52 6.74 7.46
N TYR A 17 11.02 7.70 6.69
CA TYR A 17 10.24 8.32 5.60
C TYR A 17 9.89 7.29 4.53
N GLY A 18 10.87 6.50 4.10
CA GLY A 18 10.66 5.40 3.15
C GLY A 18 9.65 4.38 3.68
N LEU A 19 9.75 4.01 4.97
CA LEU A 19 8.84 3.07 5.61
C LEU A 19 7.40 3.63 5.69
N ALA A 20 7.23 4.90 6.07
CA ALA A 20 5.92 5.53 6.10
C ALA A 20 5.29 5.62 4.69
N MET A 21 6.08 5.97 3.67
CA MET A 21 5.61 6.00 2.28
C MET A 21 5.30 4.61 1.73
N TYR A 22 6.09 3.60 2.06
CA TYR A 22 5.80 2.21 1.73
C TYR A 22 4.43 1.80 2.28
N TRP A 23 4.15 2.08 3.55
CA TRP A 23 2.84 1.75 4.13
C TRP A 23 1.70 2.58 3.55
N ALA A 24 1.95 3.82 3.14
CA ALA A 24 0.97 4.58 2.38
C ALA A 24 0.63 3.92 1.03
N GLN A 25 1.62 3.33 0.34
CA GLN A 25 1.40 2.56 -0.89
C GLN A 25 0.70 1.22 -0.63
N CYS A 26 1.01 0.54 0.47
CA CYS A 26 0.26 -0.65 0.89
C CYS A 26 -1.23 -0.33 1.09
N LEU A 27 -1.57 0.82 1.67
CA LEU A 27 -2.96 1.25 1.76
C LEU A 27 -3.60 1.48 0.38
N GLU A 28 -2.87 2.01 -0.61
CA GLU A 28 -3.36 2.12 -1.99
C GLU A 28 -3.68 0.74 -2.58
N GLN A 29 -2.84 -0.25 -2.31
CA GLN A 29 -3.06 -1.64 -2.72
C GLN A 29 -4.29 -2.24 -2.03
N SER A 30 -4.48 -2.05 -0.73
CA SER A 30 -5.70 -2.49 -0.02
C SER A 30 -6.97 -1.85 -0.60
N ILE A 31 -6.91 -0.57 -1.00
CA ILE A 31 -8.03 0.11 -1.68
C ILE A 31 -8.32 -0.51 -3.05
N PHE A 32 -7.28 -0.77 -3.83
CA PHE A 32 -7.41 -1.44 -5.13
C PHE A 32 -8.03 -2.84 -4.96
N GLN A 33 -7.53 -3.65 -4.03
CA GLN A 33 -8.04 -4.98 -3.75
C GLN A 33 -9.50 -4.95 -3.30
N HIS A 34 -9.89 -3.95 -2.52
CA HIS A 34 -11.29 -3.76 -2.14
C HIS A 34 -12.19 -3.54 -3.37
N LEU A 35 -11.81 -2.63 -4.27
CA LEU A 35 -12.54 -2.39 -5.53
C LEU A 35 -12.55 -3.63 -6.42
N LEU A 36 -11.44 -4.36 -6.45
CA LEU A 36 -11.32 -5.60 -7.20
C LEU A 36 -12.37 -6.62 -6.75
N PHE A 37 -12.48 -6.91 -5.45
CA PHE A 37 -13.40 -7.93 -4.94
C PHE A 37 -14.87 -7.50 -4.88
N PHE A 38 -15.14 -6.22 -4.62
CA PHE A 38 -16.51 -5.74 -4.51
C PHE A 38 -17.12 -5.27 -5.84
N GLU A 39 -16.31 -4.80 -6.79
CA GLU A 39 -16.83 -4.19 -8.02
C GLU A 39 -16.48 -5.00 -9.27
N HIS A 40 -15.24 -5.47 -9.40
CA HIS A 40 -14.76 -6.10 -10.62
C HIS A 40 -15.05 -7.61 -10.66
N PHE A 41 -14.63 -8.36 -9.65
CA PHE A 41 -14.79 -9.82 -9.58
C PHE A 41 -16.22 -10.31 -9.81
N PRO A 42 -17.27 -9.72 -9.18
CA PRO A 42 -18.64 -10.16 -9.40
C PRO A 42 -19.03 -10.16 -10.89
N LYS A 43 -18.63 -9.12 -11.63
CA LYS A 43 -18.89 -8.97 -13.07
C LYS A 43 -17.99 -9.88 -13.90
N ALA A 44 -16.72 -10.00 -13.52
CA ALA A 44 -15.73 -10.81 -14.22
C ALA A 44 -16.07 -12.31 -14.16
N VAL A 45 -16.60 -12.78 -13.03
CA VAL A 45 -17.05 -14.17 -12.87
C VAL A 45 -18.24 -14.47 -13.78
N GLU A 46 -19.22 -13.57 -13.85
CA GLU A 46 -20.38 -13.73 -14.74
C GLU A 46 -20.00 -13.69 -16.22
N ALA A 47 -19.01 -12.86 -16.59
CA ALA A 47 -18.55 -12.69 -17.96
C ALA A 47 -17.45 -13.68 -18.39
N TYR A 48 -17.04 -14.59 -17.49
CA TYR A 48 -15.92 -15.50 -17.74
C TYR A 48 -16.18 -16.42 -18.93
N THR A 49 -15.18 -16.51 -19.83
CA THR A 49 -15.23 -17.43 -20.98
C THR A 49 -13.99 -18.29 -21.10
N THR A 50 -12.80 -17.67 -21.14
CA THR A 50 -11.52 -18.37 -21.29
C THR A 50 -10.46 -17.73 -20.39
N PRO A 51 -9.46 -18.50 -19.94
CA PRO A 51 -8.36 -17.96 -19.13
C PRO A 51 -7.63 -16.80 -19.78
N GLU A 52 -7.37 -16.86 -21.10
CA GLU A 52 -6.59 -15.84 -21.82
C GLU A 52 -7.34 -14.51 -21.89
N LYS A 53 -8.65 -14.57 -22.12
CA LYS A 53 -9.48 -13.36 -22.16
C LYS A 53 -9.62 -12.76 -20.77
N TRP A 54 -9.80 -13.60 -19.75
CA TRP A 54 -9.85 -13.15 -18.36
C TRP A 54 -8.55 -12.43 -17.96
N ALA A 55 -7.38 -13.00 -18.28
CA ALA A 55 -6.09 -12.38 -17.97
C ALA A 55 -5.95 -11.02 -18.67
N GLN A 56 -6.28 -10.95 -19.97
CA GLN A 56 -6.22 -9.69 -20.72
C GLN A 56 -7.15 -8.60 -20.15
N GLU A 57 -8.38 -8.96 -19.74
CA GLU A 57 -9.33 -8.02 -19.14
C GLU A 57 -8.91 -7.60 -17.73
N PHE A 58 -8.30 -8.50 -16.96
CA PHE A 58 -7.75 -8.21 -15.64
C PHE A 58 -6.54 -7.28 -15.74
N ASP A 59 -5.59 -7.53 -16.64
CA ASP A 59 -4.41 -6.68 -16.85
C ASP A 59 -4.83 -5.23 -17.20
N GLN A 60 -5.84 -5.08 -18.07
CA GLN A 60 -6.40 -3.77 -18.41
C GLN A 60 -7.10 -3.09 -17.22
N TYR A 61 -7.77 -3.87 -16.38
CA TYR A 61 -8.38 -3.36 -15.16
C TYR A 61 -7.30 -2.88 -14.19
N GLU A 62 -6.30 -3.72 -13.91
CA GLU A 62 -5.19 -3.43 -13.01
C GLU A 62 -4.43 -2.18 -13.45
N GLU A 63 -3.98 -2.11 -14.70
CA GLU A 63 -3.26 -0.96 -15.24
C GLU A 63 -4.08 0.34 -15.09
N ARG A 64 -5.38 0.29 -15.39
CA ARG A 64 -6.26 1.45 -15.28
C ARG A 64 -6.43 1.91 -13.84
N GLU A 65 -6.60 0.99 -12.89
CA GLU A 65 -6.86 1.35 -11.49
C GLU A 65 -5.59 1.75 -10.75
N LEU A 66 -4.49 0.99 -10.90
CA LEU A 66 -3.22 1.32 -10.27
C LEU A 66 -2.55 2.57 -10.88
N GLY A 67 -2.96 2.97 -12.09
CA GLY A 67 -2.59 4.26 -12.68
C GLY A 67 -3.31 5.47 -12.05
N GLN A 68 -4.27 5.28 -11.14
CA GLN A 68 -5.01 6.36 -10.50
C GLN A 68 -4.36 6.81 -9.19
N THR A 69 -4.67 8.04 -8.77
CA THR A 69 -4.24 8.53 -7.45
C THR A 69 -5.11 7.92 -6.36
N MET A 70 -4.56 7.77 -5.14
CA MET A 70 -5.31 7.32 -3.96
C MET A 70 -6.63 8.08 -3.78
N GLY A 71 -6.64 9.39 -4.02
CA GLY A 71 -7.84 10.21 -3.91
C GLY A 71 -8.94 9.83 -4.91
N LYS A 72 -8.58 9.42 -6.14
CA LYS A 72 -9.55 8.91 -7.13
C LYS A 72 -10.12 7.56 -6.70
N LEU A 73 -9.26 6.66 -6.21
CA LEU A 73 -9.69 5.35 -5.72
C LEU A 73 -10.63 5.47 -4.50
N ILE A 74 -10.30 6.33 -3.52
CA ILE A 74 -11.17 6.59 -2.36
C ILE A 74 -12.50 7.18 -2.80
N ARG A 75 -12.50 8.14 -3.73
CA ARG A 75 -13.74 8.70 -4.26
C ARG A 75 -14.60 7.63 -4.90
N ARG A 76 -13.99 6.70 -5.64
CA ARG A 76 -14.71 5.58 -6.25
C ARG A 76 -15.32 4.63 -5.22
N LEU A 77 -14.62 4.32 -4.12
CA LEU A 77 -15.21 3.57 -3.00
C LEU A 77 -16.52 4.20 -2.52
N GLN A 78 -16.54 5.53 -2.41
CA GLN A 78 -17.69 6.29 -1.94
C GLN A 78 -18.82 6.32 -2.98
N GLU A 79 -18.50 6.56 -4.25
CA GLU A 79 -19.48 6.61 -5.34
C GLU A 79 -20.12 5.25 -5.62
N ALA A 80 -19.37 4.16 -5.44
CA ALA A 80 -19.86 2.79 -5.63
C ALA A 80 -20.67 2.26 -4.43
N GLY A 81 -20.87 3.06 -3.36
CA GLY A 81 -21.64 2.66 -2.18
C GLY A 81 -21.01 1.50 -1.40
N GLN A 82 -19.68 1.39 -1.43
CA GLN A 82 -18.97 0.30 -0.75
C GLN A 82 -19.10 0.43 0.77
N PRO A 83 -19.10 -0.69 1.51
CA PRO A 83 -19.34 -0.72 2.96
C PRO A 83 -18.11 -0.22 3.75
N THR A 84 -17.71 1.03 3.50
CA THR A 84 -16.52 1.68 4.07
C THR A 84 -16.88 2.93 4.89
N ASP A 85 -18.16 3.13 5.18
CA ASP A 85 -18.64 4.30 5.94
C ASP A 85 -17.98 4.44 7.30
N GLU A 86 -17.80 3.32 8.02
CA GLU A 86 -17.19 3.29 9.35
C GLU A 86 -15.72 3.75 9.34
N ILE A 87 -15.03 3.64 8.20
CA ILE A 87 -13.62 4.01 8.03
C ILE A 87 -13.42 5.24 7.14
N ARG A 88 -14.51 5.89 6.72
CA ARG A 88 -14.48 7.02 5.77
C ARG A 88 -13.60 8.18 6.23
N GLU A 89 -13.72 8.56 7.50
CA GLU A 89 -12.91 9.64 8.07
C GLU A 89 -11.44 9.27 8.13
N LEU A 90 -11.14 8.00 8.46
CA LEU A 90 -9.78 7.49 8.52
C LEU A 90 -9.13 7.46 7.12
N LEU A 91 -9.85 6.99 6.10
CA LEU A 91 -9.41 7.06 4.69
C LEU A 91 -9.10 8.50 4.27
N GLY A 92 -9.98 9.45 4.65
CA GLY A 92 -9.77 10.87 4.37
C GLY A 92 -8.53 11.44 5.07
N LYS A 93 -8.27 11.04 6.32
CA LYS A 93 -7.06 11.42 7.06
C LYS A 93 -5.81 10.81 6.42
N SER A 94 -5.83 9.53 6.09
CA SER A 94 -4.72 8.83 5.42
C SER A 94 -4.39 9.48 4.07
N LEU A 95 -5.38 9.85 3.27
CA LEU A 95 -5.15 10.56 2.01
C LEU A 95 -4.42 11.90 2.22
N LYS A 96 -4.84 12.69 3.21
CA LYS A 96 -4.17 13.97 3.54
C LYS A 96 -2.73 13.73 3.96
N ASN A 97 -2.51 12.76 4.86
CA ASN A 97 -1.19 12.39 5.36
C ASN A 97 -0.27 11.91 4.23
N ARG A 98 -0.75 11.06 3.33
CA ARG A 98 0.01 10.57 2.17
C ARG A 98 0.39 11.71 1.24
N ASN A 99 -0.55 12.62 0.94
CA ASN A 99 -0.28 13.76 0.07
C ASN A 99 0.74 14.70 0.69
N TRP A 100 0.63 14.96 1.99
CA TRP A 100 1.62 15.74 2.72
C TRP A 100 3.01 15.09 2.69
N LEU A 101 3.10 13.77 2.95
CA LEU A 101 4.35 13.02 2.82
C LEU A 101 4.97 13.15 1.43
N ALA A 102 4.17 12.96 0.38
CA ALA A 102 4.64 12.93 -0.99
C ALA A 102 5.04 14.30 -1.57
N HIS A 103 4.52 15.40 -1.01
CA HIS A 103 4.65 16.72 -1.63
C HIS A 103 5.32 17.78 -0.75
N GLU A 104 5.17 17.71 0.58
CA GLU A 104 5.42 18.85 1.47
C GLU A 104 6.30 18.50 2.68
N TYR A 105 6.46 17.22 3.04
CA TYR A 105 7.09 16.78 4.29
C TYR A 105 8.45 17.43 4.60
N PHE A 106 9.43 17.24 3.72
CA PHE A 106 10.78 17.73 3.97
C PHE A 106 10.89 19.25 3.89
N SER A 107 10.06 19.91 3.07
CA SER A 107 10.02 21.38 3.05
C SER A 107 9.46 21.96 4.35
N ASP A 108 8.39 21.35 4.88
CA ASP A 108 7.77 21.78 6.13
C ASP A 108 8.65 21.49 7.35
N ARG A 109 9.44 20.41 7.28
CA ARG A 109 10.36 19.98 8.34
C ARG A 109 11.80 20.45 8.14
N ALA A 110 12.08 21.33 7.17
CA ALA A 110 13.44 21.73 6.81
C ALA A 110 14.27 22.26 8.00
N ILE A 111 13.66 23.06 8.89
CA ILE A 111 14.35 23.58 10.08
C ILE A 111 14.56 22.49 11.13
N ALA A 112 13.57 21.61 11.33
CA ALA A 112 13.69 20.50 12.28
C ALA A 112 14.79 19.52 11.85
N PHE A 113 14.92 19.29 10.54
CA PHE A 113 15.89 18.34 9.99
C PHE A 113 17.35 18.73 10.26
N THR A 114 17.65 20.03 10.43
CA THR A 114 19.02 20.49 10.75
C THR A 114 19.39 20.33 12.22
N GLN A 115 18.44 19.94 13.08
CA GLN A 115 18.62 19.82 14.52
C GLN A 115 18.47 18.36 14.95
N PHE A 116 19.27 17.94 15.94
CA PHE A 116 19.22 16.56 16.45
C PHE A 116 17.85 16.22 17.07
N GLU A 117 17.33 17.12 17.89
CA GLU A 117 16.01 17.00 18.52
C GLU A 117 14.91 17.03 17.46
N GLY A 118 15.06 17.87 16.44
CA GLY A 118 14.11 17.96 15.34
C GLY A 118 14.05 16.68 14.51
N ARG A 119 15.19 16.04 14.21
CA ARG A 119 15.23 14.73 13.56
C ARG A 119 14.61 13.62 14.42
N THR A 120 14.78 13.68 15.75
CA THR A 120 14.11 12.75 16.67
C THR A 120 12.59 12.89 16.56
N CYS A 121 12.06 14.11 16.64
CA CYS A 121 10.62 14.36 16.46
C CYS A 121 10.11 13.94 15.07
N MET A 122 10.93 14.09 14.03
CA MET A 122 10.58 13.62 12.67
C MET A 122 10.47 12.09 12.61
N ILE A 123 11.34 11.35 13.31
CA ILE A 123 11.26 9.89 13.37
C ILE A 123 9.95 9.45 14.05
N ASP A 124 9.62 10.04 15.20
CA ASP A 124 8.38 9.74 15.93
C ASP A 124 7.12 10.06 15.09
N GLU A 125 7.15 11.17 14.36
CA GLU A 125 6.07 11.58 13.46
C GLU A 125 5.89 10.57 12.31
N LEU A 126 6.98 10.13 11.70
CA LEU A 126 6.96 9.14 10.61
C LEU A 126 6.48 7.77 11.09
N GLU A 127 6.85 7.36 12.30
CA GLU A 127 6.35 6.15 12.93
C GLU A 127 4.83 6.23 13.17
N ALA A 128 4.33 7.35 13.70
CA ALA A 128 2.90 7.56 13.88
C ALA A 128 2.11 7.55 12.54
N LEU A 129 2.70 8.09 11.48
CA LEU A 129 2.11 8.06 10.13
C LEU A 129 2.05 6.64 9.58
N LYS A 130 3.15 5.90 9.66
CA LYS A 130 3.24 4.47 9.33
C LYS A 130 2.12 3.69 10.04
N ASP A 131 2.01 3.83 11.35
CA ASP A 131 0.98 3.13 12.15
C ASP A 131 -0.44 3.51 11.73
N GLY A 132 -0.66 4.79 11.39
CA GLY A 132 -1.93 5.27 10.87
C GLY A 132 -2.31 4.62 9.52
N PHE A 133 -1.35 4.44 8.62
CA PHE A 133 -1.57 3.75 7.34
C PHE A 133 -1.83 2.25 7.56
N GLN A 134 -1.03 1.59 8.40
CA GLN A 134 -1.21 0.18 8.76
C GLN A 134 -2.60 -0.08 9.34
N HIS A 135 -3.03 0.77 10.28
CA HIS A 135 -4.33 0.64 10.91
C HIS A 135 -5.48 0.80 9.91
N CYS A 136 -5.39 1.80 9.03
CA CYS A 136 -6.39 2.04 7.98
C CYS A 136 -6.47 0.85 7.00
N ALA A 137 -5.32 0.33 6.56
CA ALA A 137 -5.25 -0.83 5.69
C ALA A 137 -5.86 -2.07 6.36
N ALA A 138 -5.50 -2.36 7.61
CA ALA A 138 -6.03 -3.51 8.34
C ALA A 138 -7.56 -3.46 8.51
N LEU A 139 -8.13 -2.27 8.77
CA LEU A 139 -9.58 -2.13 8.84
C LEU A 139 -10.26 -2.33 7.49
N LEU A 140 -9.66 -1.83 6.40
CA LEU A 140 -10.16 -2.05 5.05
C LEU A 140 -10.08 -3.53 4.65
N ASP A 141 -8.97 -4.20 4.96
CA ASP A 141 -8.76 -5.62 4.70
C ASP A 141 -9.75 -6.48 5.49
N ALA A 142 -10.10 -6.09 6.72
CA ALA A 142 -11.13 -6.77 7.52
C ALA A 142 -12.52 -6.75 6.84
N ILE A 143 -12.79 -5.74 6.02
CA ILE A 143 -14.01 -5.65 5.19
C ILE A 143 -13.85 -6.47 3.90
N THR A 144 -12.67 -6.42 3.28
CA THR A 144 -12.36 -7.04 1.98
C THR A 144 -12.23 -8.56 2.04
N LEU A 145 -11.44 -9.08 2.98
CA LEU A 145 -11.06 -10.50 3.04
C LEU A 145 -12.27 -11.45 3.17
N PRO A 146 -13.33 -11.16 3.95
CA PRO A 146 -14.53 -11.99 3.96
C PRO A 146 -15.20 -12.14 2.59
N VAL A 147 -15.11 -11.13 1.72
CA VAL A 147 -15.62 -11.21 0.34
C VAL A 147 -14.65 -11.96 -0.56
N ALA A 148 -13.35 -11.68 -0.47
CA ALA A 148 -12.32 -12.39 -1.23
C ALA A 148 -12.39 -13.91 -1.01
N ARG A 149 -12.62 -14.35 0.24
CA ARG A 149 -12.81 -15.76 0.59
C ARG A 149 -14.01 -16.41 -0.13
N LYS A 150 -15.10 -15.67 -0.38
CA LYS A 150 -16.25 -16.18 -1.15
C LYS A 150 -15.88 -16.45 -2.61
N PHE A 151 -14.87 -15.75 -3.13
CA PHE A 151 -14.32 -15.96 -4.46
C PHE A 151 -13.15 -16.95 -4.50
N GLY A 152 -12.89 -17.66 -3.40
CA GLY A 152 -11.89 -18.74 -3.35
C GLY A 152 -10.49 -18.32 -2.91
N LEU A 153 -10.27 -17.05 -2.53
CA LEU A 153 -9.03 -16.62 -1.89
C LEU A 153 -9.05 -16.99 -0.40
N THR A 154 -8.88 -18.28 -0.11
CA THR A 154 -8.74 -18.79 1.26
C THR A 154 -7.32 -18.51 1.79
N ASP A 155 -7.15 -18.59 3.11
CA ASP A 155 -5.83 -18.40 3.73
C ASP A 155 -4.81 -19.46 3.23
N GLU A 156 -5.29 -20.69 2.96
CA GLU A 156 -4.49 -21.76 2.32
C GLU A 156 -4.07 -21.39 0.90
N ARG A 157 -5.00 -20.89 0.08
CA ARG A 157 -4.69 -20.44 -1.29
C ARG A 157 -3.75 -19.24 -1.31
N LEU A 158 -3.89 -18.33 -0.36
CA LEU A 158 -2.98 -17.20 -0.22
C LEU A 158 -1.56 -17.66 0.06
N ALA A 159 -1.38 -18.61 1.00
CA ALA A 159 -0.08 -19.19 1.31
C ALA A 159 0.55 -19.92 0.11
N GLU A 160 -0.26 -20.63 -0.69
CA GLU A 160 0.20 -21.26 -1.94
C GLU A 160 0.68 -20.22 -2.96
N ILE A 161 -0.12 -19.16 -3.20
CA ILE A 161 0.23 -18.07 -4.12
C ILE A 161 1.51 -17.36 -3.67
N GLU A 162 1.66 -17.08 -2.38
CA GLU A 162 2.88 -16.47 -1.82
C GLU A 162 4.10 -17.34 -2.07
N ALA A 163 4.00 -18.65 -1.82
CA ALA A 163 5.10 -19.59 -2.07
C ALA A 163 5.49 -19.65 -3.56
N GLU A 164 4.51 -19.66 -4.47
CA GLU A 164 4.74 -19.63 -5.92
C GLU A 164 5.41 -18.32 -6.35
N MET A 165 4.96 -17.17 -5.83
CA MET A 165 5.56 -15.87 -6.11
C MET A 165 7.04 -15.81 -5.68
N PHE A 166 7.40 -16.34 -4.51
CA PHE A 166 8.79 -16.38 -4.06
C PHE A 166 9.67 -17.23 -4.99
N VAL A 167 9.15 -18.36 -5.47
CA VAL A 167 9.87 -19.24 -6.41
C VAL A 167 10.09 -18.55 -7.76
N GLU A 168 9.06 -17.90 -8.32
CA GLU A 168 9.18 -17.17 -9.59
C GLU A 168 10.09 -15.95 -9.47
N TYR A 169 10.01 -15.19 -8.38
CA TYR A 169 10.92 -14.08 -8.12
C TYR A 169 12.38 -14.54 -8.05
N ALA A 170 12.67 -15.63 -7.32
CA ALA A 170 14.00 -16.20 -7.25
C ALA A 170 14.54 -16.67 -8.62
N ARG A 171 13.65 -17.18 -9.50
CA ARG A 171 14.00 -17.54 -10.88
C ARG A 171 14.30 -16.31 -11.74
N ALA A 172 13.52 -15.25 -11.59
CA ALA A 172 13.64 -14.02 -12.39
C ALA A 172 14.89 -13.19 -12.03
N VAL A 173 15.25 -13.14 -10.74
CA VAL A 173 16.35 -12.29 -10.24
C VAL A 173 17.72 -13.01 -10.28
N GLY A 174 17.73 -14.34 -10.44
CA GLY A 174 18.95 -15.15 -10.39
C GLY A 174 19.53 -15.21 -8.96
N PRO A 175 20.62 -15.97 -8.73
CA PRO A 175 21.28 -15.96 -7.43
C PRO A 175 21.76 -14.55 -7.11
N ILE A 176 21.34 -14.03 -5.95
CA ILE A 176 21.94 -12.83 -5.37
C ILE A 176 23.41 -13.19 -5.13
N ASN A 177 24.29 -12.77 -6.03
CA ASN A 177 25.72 -12.84 -5.76
C ASN A 177 25.95 -11.95 -4.55
N GLU A 178 26.31 -12.57 -3.42
CA GLU A 178 26.86 -11.89 -2.26
C GLU A 178 28.15 -11.18 -2.72
N ALA A 179 28.00 -9.93 -3.18
CA ALA A 179 29.14 -9.07 -3.45
C ALA A 179 29.66 -8.61 -2.08
N GLY A 180 30.83 -9.15 -1.72
CA GLY A 180 31.57 -8.81 -0.51
C GLY A 180 32.24 -7.45 -0.53
#